data_AF-M2QE47-F1
#
_entry.id   AF-M2QE47-F1
#
_cell.length_a   1.000
_cell.length_b   1.000
_cell.length_c   1.000
_cell.angle_alpha   90.00
_cell.angle_beta   90.00
_cell.angle_gamma   90.00
#
_symmetry.space_group_name_H-M   'P 1'
#
loop_
_entity.id
_entity.type
_entity.pdbx_description
1 polymer ?
#
loop_
_entity_poly.entity_id
_entity_poly.type
_entity_poly.pdbx_seq_one_letter_code
_entity_poly.pdbx_strand_id
1 'polypeptide(L)'
;MWIWEWFWNLLADLGLAYKTGKMLFLGLDNAGKTTLLHLLKDGKVSQHIPTQQPTMEELVMGNIKFNTYDLGGHTPARKVWKTYCTRSRC
;
A
#
# COMPACT_ATOMS: atom_id res chain seq x y z
N MET A 1 2.28 -18.12 -0.54
CA MET A 1 3.57 -17.54 -0.12
C MET A 1 3.43 -17.11 1.33
N TRP A 2 4.39 -17.43 2.19
CA TRP A 2 4.32 -17.17 3.65
C TRP A 2 3.96 -15.71 4.02
N ILE A 3 4.51 -14.73 3.30
CA ILE A 3 4.21 -13.30 3.50
C ILE A 3 2.74 -12.94 3.25
N TRP A 4 2.08 -13.61 2.30
CA TRP A 4 0.67 -13.37 2.00
C TRP A 4 -0.23 -13.80 3.15
N GLU A 5 0.00 -15.01 3.67
CA GLU A 5 -0.79 -15.56 4.77
C GLU A 5 -0.55 -14.78 6.06
N TRP A 6 0.69 -14.41 6.35
CA TRP A 6 1.01 -13.53 7.47
C TRP A 6 0.26 -12.19 7.38
N PHE A 7 0.32 -11.54 6.22
CA PHE A 7 -0.33 -10.25 6.02
C PHE A 7 -1.86 -10.35 6.10
N TRP A 8 -2.43 -11.42 5.53
CA TRP A 8 -3.85 -11.69 5.59
C TRP A 8 -4.34 -11.93 7.03
N ASN A 9 -3.62 -12.76 7.80
CA ASN A 9 -3.96 -13.04 9.19
C ASN A 9 -3.89 -11.76 10.04
N LEU A 10 -2.89 -10.90 9.81
CA LEU A 10 -2.80 -9.60 10.47
C LEU A 10 -4.04 -8.72 10.18
N LEU A 11 -4.47 -8.65 8.92
CA LEU A 11 -5.66 -7.88 8.54
C LEU A 11 -6.94 -8.49 9.12
N ALA A 12 -7.01 -9.81 9.22
CA ALA A 12 -8.13 -10.51 9.82
C ALA A 12 -8.22 -10.24 11.34
N ASP A 13 -7.08 -10.30 12.04
CA ASP A 13 -6.97 -10.00 13.48
C ASP A 13 -7.34 -8.54 13.78
N LEU A 14 -7.02 -7.62 12.86
CA LEU A 14 -7.43 -6.21 12.94
C LEU A 14 -8.92 -5.98 12.60
N GLY A 15 -9.67 -7.04 12.27
CA GLY A 15 -11.10 -6.95 11.92
C GLY A 15 -11.37 -6.25 10.59
N LEU A 16 -10.36 -6.18 9.71
CA LEU A 16 -10.44 -5.55 8.39
C LEU A 16 -10.88 -6.52 7.28
N ALA A 17 -11.03 -7.82 7.61
CA ALA A 17 -11.32 -8.92 6.68
C ALA A 17 -12.53 -8.74 5.74
N TYR A 18 -13.49 -7.90 6.12
CA TYR A 18 -14.72 -7.66 5.34
C TYR A 18 -14.98 -6.17 5.11
N LYS A 19 -13.97 -5.32 5.28
CA LYS A 19 -14.11 -3.87 5.13
C LYS A 19 -13.46 -3.40 3.84
N THR A 20 -14.18 -2.56 3.12
CA THR A 20 -13.60 -1.74 2.05
C THR A 20 -12.95 -0.52 2.70
N GLY A 21 -11.69 -0.27 2.40
CA GLY A 21 -10.92 0.78 3.06
C GLY A 21 -9.94 1.49 2.14
N LYS A 22 -9.30 2.51 2.68
CA LYS A 22 -8.19 3.19 2.05
C LYS A 22 -6.92 2.85 2.81
N MET A 23 -5.89 2.40 2.11
CA MET A 23 -4.59 2.07 2.69
C MET A 23 -3.53 2.99 2.08
N LEU A 24 -2.60 3.46 2.89
CA LEU A 24 -1.57 4.40 2.46
C LEU A 24 -0.20 3.80 2.73
N PHE A 25 0.61 3.60 1.69
CA PHE A 25 1.98 3.15 1.85
C PHE A 25 2.89 4.37 2.03
N LEU A 26 3.36 4.56 3.27
CA LEU A 26 4.32 5.60 3.64
C LEU A 26 5.68 4.98 3.97
N GLY A 27 6.75 5.73 3.72
CA GLY A 27 8.10 5.26 4.02
C GLY A 27 9.18 5.96 3.20
N LEU A 28 10.43 5.78 3.61
CA LEU A 28 11.61 6.35 2.96
C LEU A 28 11.70 5.97 1.48
N ASP A 29 12.47 6.74 0.73
CA ASP A 29 12.77 6.37 -0.66
C ASP A 29 13.54 5.04 -0.68
N ASN A 30 13.32 4.23 -1.70
CA ASN A 30 13.87 2.88 -1.82
C ASN A 30 13.56 1.89 -0.67
N ALA A 31 12.56 2.17 0.18
CA ALA A 31 12.14 1.24 1.25
C ALA A 31 11.42 -0.03 0.75
N GLY A 32 11.15 -0.13 -0.57
CA GLY A 32 10.45 -1.28 -1.17
C GLY A 32 8.92 -1.20 -1.13
N LYS A 33 8.32 -0.02 -0.93
CA LYS A 33 6.85 0.19 -0.87
C LYS A 33 6.14 -0.31 -2.13
N THR A 34 6.61 0.13 -3.29
CA THR A 34 6.06 -0.23 -4.60
C THR A 34 6.22 -1.72 -4.85
N THR A 35 7.38 -2.29 -4.51
CA THR A 35 7.63 -3.74 -4.61
C THR A 35 6.70 -4.54 -3.73
N LEU A 36 6.44 -4.10 -2.49
CA LEU A 36 5.49 -4.76 -1.59
C LEU A 36 4.06 -4.65 -2.13
N LEU A 37 3.66 -3.49 -2.65
CA LEU A 37 2.34 -3.31 -3.26
C LEU A 37 2.10 -4.29 -4.42
N HIS A 38 3.06 -4.40 -5.35
CA HIS A 38 2.94 -5.34 -6.48
C HIS A 38 3.04 -6.80 -6.05
N LEU A 39 3.84 -7.12 -5.03
CA LEU A 39 3.87 -8.46 -4.44
C LEU A 39 2.52 -8.83 -3.84
N LEU A 40 1.87 -7.88 -3.17
CA LEU A 40 0.54 -8.03 -2.59
C LEU A 40 -0.59 -7.99 -3.63
N LYS A 41 -0.33 -7.55 -4.86
CA LYS A 41 -1.35 -7.50 -5.91
C LYS A 41 -1.27 -8.68 -6.86
N ASP A 42 -0.09 -8.91 -7.42
CA ASP A 42 0.13 -9.87 -8.51
C ASP A 42 0.90 -11.12 -8.05
N GLY A 43 1.33 -11.17 -6.78
CA GLY A 43 2.16 -12.25 -6.26
C GLY A 43 3.56 -12.30 -6.87
N LYS A 44 3.96 -11.26 -7.62
CA LYS A 44 5.22 -11.18 -8.35
C LYS A 44 6.08 -10.04 -7.81
N VAL A 45 7.35 -10.34 -7.60
CA VAL A 45 8.37 -9.32 -7.29
C VAL A 45 8.92 -8.81 -8.61
N SER A 46 8.67 -7.54 -8.91
CA SER A 46 9.23 -6.85 -10.07
C SER A 46 10.07 -5.65 -9.62
N GLN A 47 11.12 -5.34 -10.36
CA GLN A 47 11.87 -4.10 -10.15
C GLN A 47 11.07 -2.95 -10.76
N HIS A 48 10.76 -1.94 -9.95
CA HIS A 48 10.02 -0.77 -10.37
C HIS A 48 10.90 0.47 -10.30
N ILE A 49 10.72 1.36 -11.27
CA ILE A 49 11.35 2.68 -11.30
C ILE A 49 10.77 3.50 -10.14
N PRO A 50 11.56 4.33 -9.43
CA PRO A 50 11.08 5.15 -8.32
C PRO A 50 9.83 5.96 -8.68
N THR A 51 8.79 5.86 -7.85
CA THR A 51 7.49 6.51 -8.05
C THR A 51 7.62 8.04 -8.00
N GLN A 52 7.59 8.69 -9.16
CA GLN A 52 7.67 10.16 -9.27
C GLN A 52 6.35 10.86 -8.93
N GLN A 53 5.22 10.20 -9.19
CA GLN A 53 3.87 10.74 -8.94
C GLN A 53 3.05 9.78 -8.08
N PRO A 54 2.20 10.28 -7.16
CA PRO A 54 1.28 9.45 -6.39
C PRO A 54 0.47 8.52 -7.28
N THR A 55 0.58 7.21 -7.07
CA THR A 55 -0.21 6.23 -7.85
C THR A 55 -1.26 5.61 -6.94
N MET A 56 -2.49 5.49 -7.45
CA MET A 56 -3.58 4.81 -6.77
C MET A 56 -3.79 3.45 -7.42
N GLU A 57 -3.74 2.39 -6.62
CA GLU A 57 -4.02 1.03 -7.07
C GLU A 57 -5.09 0.37 -6.19
N GLU A 58 -6.00 -0.36 -6.81
CA GLU A 58 -6.94 -1.21 -6.08
C GLU A 58 -6.27 -2.55 -5.77
N LEU A 59 -6.26 -2.91 -4.49
CA LEU A 59 -5.75 -4.15 -3.95
C LEU A 59 -6.94 -5.00 -3.49
N VAL A 60 -7.12 -6.15 -4.14
CA VAL A 60 -8.19 -7.09 -3.80
C VAL A 60 -7.56 -8.35 -3.23
N MET A 61 -7.84 -8.61 -1.95
CA MET A 61 -7.40 -9.80 -1.25
C MET A 61 -8.63 -10.50 -0.70
N GLY A 62 -9.06 -11.60 -1.33
CA GLY A 62 -10.29 -12.29 -0.94
C GLY A 62 -11.50 -11.35 -0.90
N ASN A 63 -12.05 -11.14 0.30
CA ASN A 63 -13.21 -10.26 0.54
C ASN A 63 -12.83 -8.81 0.93
N ILE A 64 -11.54 -8.50 1.04
CA ILE A 64 -11.05 -7.15 1.35
C ILE A 64 -10.75 -6.39 0.06
N LYS A 65 -11.20 -5.15 0.01
CA LYS A 65 -10.87 -4.20 -1.06
C LYS A 65 -10.22 -2.97 -0.47
N PHE A 66 -8.94 -2.75 -0.80
CA PHE A 66 -8.23 -1.56 -0.39
C PHE A 66 -7.87 -0.68 -1.59
N ASN A 67 -8.24 0.59 -1.49
CA ASN A 67 -7.68 1.63 -2.33
C ASN A 67 -6.33 2.02 -1.76
N THR A 68 -5.26 1.49 -2.36
CA THR A 68 -3.89 1.74 -1.94
C THR A 68 -3.31 2.93 -2.68
N TYR A 69 -2.56 3.77 -1.97
CA TYR A 69 -1.84 4.88 -2.56
C TYR A 69 -0.34 4.72 -2.29
N ASP A 70 0.45 4.60 -3.36
CA ASP A 70 1.91 4.59 -3.29
C ASP A 70 2.42 6.02 -3.46
N LEU A 71 3.09 6.53 -2.42
CA LEU A 71 3.67 7.87 -2.38
C LEU A 71 5.19 7.80 -2.42
N GLY A 72 5.79 8.66 -3.23
CA GLY A 72 7.25 8.83 -3.30
C GLY A 72 7.87 9.16 -1.93
N GLY A 73 9.07 8.62 -1.68
CA GLY A 73 9.78 8.76 -0.40
C GLY A 73 10.78 9.92 -0.32
N HIS A 74 11.12 10.53 -1.46
CA HIS A 74 12.03 11.67 -1.57
C HIS A 74 11.44 12.94 -0.92
N THR A 75 12.33 13.83 -0.47
CA THR A 75 11.98 15.02 0.33
C THR A 75 10.86 15.88 -0.27
N PRO A 76 10.82 16.16 -1.59
CA PRO A 76 9.68 16.81 -2.23
C PRO A 76 8.34 16.06 -2.08
N ALA A 77 8.32 14.74 -2.29
CA ALA A 77 7.10 13.92 -2.20
C ALA A 77 6.55 13.80 -0.77
N ARG A 78 7.39 13.94 0.26
CA ARG A 78 6.89 13.95 1.66
C ARG A 78 5.94 15.09 1.96
N LYS A 79 5.98 16.19 1.19
CA LYS A 79 5.05 17.31 1.35
C LYS A 79 3.60 16.91 1.06
N VAL A 80 3.37 15.98 0.13
CA VAL A 80 2.02 15.52 -0.23
C VAL A 80 1.47 14.46 0.72
N TRP A 81 2.30 13.86 1.57
CA TRP A 81 1.86 12.83 2.52
C TRP A 81 0.78 13.35 3.46
N LYS A 82 0.93 14.59 3.97
CA LYS A 82 -0.08 15.23 4.83
C LYS A 82 -1.42 15.35 4.11
N THR A 83 -1.43 15.77 2.85
CA THR A 83 -2.66 15.91 2.06
C THR A 83 -3.38 14.57 1.88
N TYR A 84 -2.64 13.49 1.63
CA TYR A 84 -3.23 12.17 1.42
C TYR A 84 -3.65 11.51 2.74
N CYS A 85 -2.89 11.71 3.81
CA CYS A 85 -3.19 11.20 5.14
C CYS A 85 -4.42 11.89 5.75
N THR A 86 -4.55 13.22 5.63
CA THR A 86 -5.72 13.95 6.14
C THR A 86 -7.01 13.64 5.38
N ARG A 87 -6.90 13.29 4.09
CA ARG A 87 -8.03 12.81 3.28
C ARG A 87 -8.42 11.36 3.56
N SER A 88 -7.56 10.61 4.24
CA SER A 88 -7.85 9.27 4.72
C SER A 88 -8.34 9.41 6.15
N ARG A 89 -9.66 9.29 6.41
CA ARG A 89 -10.08 8.90 7.75
C ARG A 89 -9.59 7.46 7.94
N CYS A 90 -8.40 7.31 8.51
CA CYS A 90 -7.88 6.03 8.98
C CYS A 90 -8.80 5.46 10.06
#